data_AF-A0A7W7YN11-F1
#
_entry.id   AF-A0A7W7YN11-F1
#
_cell.length_a   1.000
_cell.length_b   1.000
_cell.length_c   1.000
_cell.angle_alpha   90.00
_cell.angle_beta   90.00
_cell.angle_gamma   90.00
#
_symmetry.space_group_name_H-M   'P 1'
#
loop_
_entity.id
_entity.type
_entity.pdbx_description
1 polymer ?
#
loop_
_entity_poly.entity_id
_entity_poly.type
_entity_poly.pdbx_seq_one_letter_code
_entity_poly.pdbx_strand_id
1 'polypeptide(L)'
;MKTASTTFAALAIFLVALVFPQFVSAQYGYAASHYAAQQAAYAQQQQAAAYHAQMQQQQAWAAYHAQQQQAAAYHAQMQQQMMVARAVPVARTAPAAGSLIRFDGKYAACSASLPGQVQYLINAANHLQSSPYIRGAGHGRVEDRAYDCSSSTSYTLIKAGLLKSPLTSAGFAKYGQPGEGRFITIWVKPGDHVFMTVCGLRLDTSGGKVGEGPRWRTKGRSYAGFTPRHPFGL
;
A
#
# COMPACT_ATOMS: atom_id res chain seq x y z
N MET A 1 -60.12 103.95 -8.64
CA MET A 1 -61.44 103.92 -9.32
C MET A 1 -61.59 102.53 -9.92
N LYS A 2 -62.52 101.70 -9.40
CA LYS A 2 -63.85 101.41 -9.98
C LYS A 2 -63.78 100.68 -11.35
N THR A 3 -64.39 99.51 -11.59
CA THR A 3 -65.20 98.57 -10.75
C THR A 3 -65.52 97.28 -11.54
N ALA A 4 -65.73 96.14 -10.85
CA ALA A 4 -66.56 94.97 -11.27
C ALA A 4 -66.12 94.18 -12.55
N SER A 5 -66.36 92.88 -12.76
CA SER A 5 -67.00 91.74 -12.05
C SER A 5 -66.61 90.41 -12.80
N THR A 6 -66.93 89.14 -12.45
CA THR A 6 -67.86 88.52 -11.46
C THR A 6 -67.41 87.08 -11.06
N THR A 7 -68.12 86.50 -10.09
CA THR A 7 -68.31 85.08 -9.67
C THR A 7 -68.75 84.08 -10.78
N PHE A 8 -68.74 82.72 -10.68
CA PHE A 8 -68.59 81.69 -9.60
C PHE A 8 -68.22 80.29 -10.22
N ALA A 9 -67.95 79.26 -9.36
CA ALA A 9 -68.21 77.79 -9.53
C ALA A 9 -67.05 76.75 -9.75
N ALA A 10 -66.61 76.17 -8.62
CA ALA A 10 -66.34 74.75 -8.25
C ALA A 10 -65.87 73.60 -9.21
N LEU A 11 -64.85 72.87 -8.70
CA LEU A 11 -64.53 71.41 -8.72
C LEU A 11 -64.65 70.53 -10.01
N ALA A 12 -63.55 69.82 -10.34
CA ALA A 12 -63.52 68.34 -10.44
C ALA A 12 -62.10 67.73 -10.57
N ILE A 13 -61.63 67.09 -9.49
CA ILE A 13 -60.90 65.80 -9.35
C ILE A 13 -59.73 65.42 -10.29
N PHE A 14 -58.64 65.03 -9.62
CA PHE A 14 -57.35 64.46 -10.05
C PHE A 14 -57.33 63.31 -11.08
N LEU A 15 -56.21 63.30 -11.81
CA LEU A 15 -55.58 62.18 -12.53
C LEU A 15 -55.86 60.77 -12.01
N VAL A 16 -56.27 59.88 -12.92
CA VAL A 16 -56.09 58.42 -12.78
C VAL A 16 -54.84 58.01 -13.57
N ALA A 17 -53.77 57.67 -12.87
CA ALA A 17 -52.54 57.15 -13.47
C ALA A 17 -52.56 55.62 -13.52
N LEU A 18 -52.14 55.09 -14.67
CA LEU A 18 -51.87 53.69 -15.02
C LEU A 18 -51.48 52.79 -13.84
N VAL A 19 -52.26 51.72 -13.61
CA VAL A 19 -51.92 50.62 -12.71
C VAL A 19 -51.47 49.41 -13.54
N PHE A 20 -50.49 48.67 -13.01
CA PHE A 20 -49.74 47.54 -13.60
C PHE A 20 -48.65 47.97 -14.61
N PRO A 21 -47.38 47.53 -14.43
CA PRO A 21 -46.98 46.23 -13.87
C PRO A 21 -45.93 46.30 -12.73
N GLN A 22 -46.31 45.95 -11.49
CA GLN A 22 -45.33 45.73 -10.40
C GLN A 22 -45.43 44.35 -9.70
N PHE A 23 -46.45 43.54 -10.02
CA PHE A 23 -46.63 42.23 -9.37
C PHE A 23 -45.78 41.10 -9.98
N VAL A 24 -45.23 41.28 -11.18
CA VAL A 24 -44.48 40.23 -11.88
C VAL A 24 -43.02 40.16 -11.38
N SER A 25 -42.33 41.30 -11.26
CA SER A 25 -40.91 41.37 -10.89
C SER A 25 -40.62 40.85 -9.48
N ALA A 26 -41.52 41.09 -8.52
CA ALA A 26 -41.38 40.59 -7.15
C ALA A 26 -41.33 39.05 -7.11
N GLN A 27 -42.28 38.37 -7.76
CA GLN A 27 -42.37 36.91 -7.74
C GLN A 27 -41.12 36.24 -8.32
N TYR A 28 -40.57 36.77 -9.41
CA TYR A 28 -39.32 36.25 -9.99
C TYR A 28 -38.09 36.51 -9.10
N GLY A 29 -38.03 37.66 -8.41
CA GLY A 29 -36.95 37.96 -7.46
C GLY A 29 -36.95 37.02 -6.24
N TYR A 30 -38.12 36.74 -5.65
CA TYR A 30 -38.23 35.77 -4.55
C TYR A 30 -37.85 34.36 -4.99
N ALA A 31 -38.36 33.88 -6.13
CA ALA A 31 -38.00 32.55 -6.64
C ALA A 31 -36.48 32.42 -6.92
N ALA A 32 -35.86 33.42 -7.54
CA ALA A 32 -34.43 33.41 -7.84
C ALA A 32 -33.55 33.43 -6.58
N SER A 33 -33.90 34.24 -5.57
CA SER A 33 -33.16 34.34 -4.30
C SER A 33 -33.29 33.07 -3.44
N HIS A 34 -34.46 32.43 -3.39
CA HIS A 34 -34.60 31.12 -2.74
C HIS A 34 -33.77 30.03 -3.44
N TYR A 35 -33.72 30.02 -4.78
CA TYR A 35 -32.92 29.05 -5.54
C TYR A 35 -31.40 29.27 -5.33
N ALA A 36 -30.95 30.53 -5.27
CA ALA A 36 -29.57 30.87 -4.94
C ALA A 36 -29.18 30.46 -3.51
N ALA A 37 -30.06 30.71 -2.53
CA ALA A 37 -29.85 30.27 -1.15
C ALA A 37 -29.80 28.73 -1.02
N GLN A 38 -30.64 28.01 -1.76
CA GLN A 38 -30.63 26.55 -1.78
C GLN A 38 -29.35 25.99 -2.42
N GLN A 39 -28.84 26.59 -3.49
CA GLN A 39 -27.54 26.22 -4.08
C GLN A 39 -26.37 26.49 -3.13
N ALA A 40 -26.38 27.63 -2.42
CA ALA A 40 -25.35 27.96 -1.43
C ALA A 40 -25.34 26.94 -0.28
N ALA A 41 -26.51 26.60 0.26
CA ALA A 41 -26.65 25.58 1.30
C ALA A 41 -26.18 24.19 0.83
N TYR A 42 -26.51 23.81 -0.41
CA TYR A 42 -26.06 22.55 -1.02
C TYR A 42 -24.54 22.50 -1.21
N ALA A 43 -23.93 23.59 -1.70
CA ALA A 43 -22.47 23.70 -1.83
C ALA A 43 -21.76 23.61 -0.47
N GLN A 44 -22.30 24.28 0.56
CA GLN A 44 -21.77 24.22 1.92
C GLN A 44 -21.89 22.80 2.52
N GLN A 45 -23.00 22.10 2.25
CA GLN A 45 -23.19 20.71 2.65
C GLN A 45 -22.21 19.76 1.96
N GLN A 46 -21.92 19.95 0.66
CA GLN A 46 -20.90 19.19 -0.06
C GLN A 46 -19.49 19.43 0.51
N GLN A 47 -19.14 20.68 0.83
CA GLN A 47 -17.86 21.01 1.46
C GLN A 47 -17.69 20.35 2.84
N ALA A 48 -18.74 20.37 3.67
CA ALA A 48 -18.75 19.67 4.96
C ALA A 48 -18.59 18.14 4.78
N ALA A 49 -19.32 17.54 3.84
CA ALA A 49 -19.21 16.11 3.53
C ALA A 49 -17.79 15.72 3.06
N ALA A 50 -17.18 16.53 2.19
CA ALA A 50 -15.81 16.31 1.71
C ALA A 50 -14.77 16.41 2.85
N TYR A 51 -14.91 17.40 3.74
CA TYR A 51 -14.08 17.53 4.94
C TYR A 51 -14.20 16.31 5.87
N HIS A 52 -15.43 15.85 6.15
CA HIS A 52 -15.65 14.65 6.97
C HIS A 52 -15.07 13.38 6.32
N ALA A 53 -15.20 13.21 5.00
CA ALA A 53 -14.60 12.09 4.28
C ALA A 53 -13.06 12.11 4.34
N GLN A 54 -12.43 13.29 4.20
CA GLN A 54 -10.98 13.44 4.35
C GLN A 54 -10.51 13.10 5.76
N MET A 55 -11.23 13.55 6.80
CA MET A 55 -10.93 13.21 8.19
C MET A 55 -11.06 11.71 8.48
N GLN A 56 -12.10 11.05 7.96
CA GLN A 56 -12.24 9.59 8.06
C GLN A 56 -11.09 8.85 7.38
N GLN A 57 -10.64 9.31 6.20
CA GLN A 57 -9.50 8.72 5.49
C GLN A 57 -8.19 8.87 6.30
N GLN A 58 -7.95 10.02 6.92
CA GLN A 58 -6.77 10.23 7.78
C GLN A 58 -6.82 9.32 9.02
N GLN A 59 -7.99 9.19 9.66
CA GLN A 59 -8.18 8.30 10.80
C GLN A 59 -7.97 6.82 10.43
N ALA A 60 -8.47 6.38 9.27
CA ALA A 60 -8.24 5.03 8.76
C ALA A 60 -6.74 4.76 8.49
N TRP A 61 -6.02 5.72 7.91
CA TRP A 61 -4.56 5.62 7.73
C TRP A 61 -3.81 5.55 9.07
N ALA A 62 -4.16 6.41 10.03
CA ALA A 62 -3.57 6.40 11.36
C ALA A 62 -3.82 5.06 12.08
N ALA A 63 -5.05 4.52 12.00
CA ALA A 63 -5.40 3.22 12.58
C ALA A 63 -4.60 2.07 11.95
N TYR A 64 -4.45 2.05 10.62
CA TYR A 64 -3.63 1.07 9.92
C TYR A 64 -2.14 1.15 10.32
N HIS A 65 -1.59 2.35 10.47
CA HIS A 65 -0.22 2.52 10.96
C HIS A 65 -0.05 2.10 12.43
N ALA A 66 -1.01 2.44 13.30
CA ALA A 66 -1.01 2.02 14.70
C ALA A 66 -1.10 0.49 14.83
N GLN A 67 -1.96 -0.17 14.04
CA GLN A 67 -2.06 -1.64 13.99
C GLN A 67 -0.72 -2.27 13.57
N GLN A 68 -0.02 -1.69 12.60
CA GLN A 68 1.31 -2.15 12.20
C GLN A 68 2.38 -1.93 13.27
N GLN A 69 2.33 -0.82 14.01
CA GLN A 69 3.25 -0.58 15.14
C GLN A 69 3.00 -1.57 16.29
N GLN A 70 1.74 -1.85 16.61
CA GLN A 70 1.37 -2.86 17.62
C GLN A 70 1.82 -4.27 17.19
N ALA A 71 1.64 -4.64 15.92
CA ALA A 71 2.18 -5.88 15.38
C ALA A 71 3.72 -5.91 15.50
N ALA A 72 4.42 -4.85 15.08
CA ALA A 72 5.88 -4.75 15.21
C ALA A 72 6.37 -4.87 16.67
N ALA A 73 5.66 -4.29 17.64
CA ALA A 73 5.96 -4.43 19.07
C ALA A 73 5.76 -5.87 19.57
N TYR A 74 4.65 -6.51 19.21
CA TYR A 74 4.40 -7.92 19.50
C TYR A 74 5.47 -8.84 18.87
N HIS A 75 5.88 -8.56 17.63
CA HIS A 75 6.95 -9.29 16.96
C HIS A 75 8.33 -9.02 17.58
N ALA A 76 8.59 -7.81 18.10
CA ALA A 76 9.81 -7.50 18.84
C ALA A 76 9.89 -8.25 20.20
N GLN A 77 8.77 -8.39 20.91
CA GLN A 77 8.68 -9.21 22.13
C GLN A 77 8.94 -10.70 21.81
N MET A 78 8.31 -11.23 20.76
CA MET A 78 8.56 -12.58 20.26
C MET A 78 10.01 -12.78 19.79
N GLN A 79 10.59 -11.77 19.13
CA GLN A 79 11.98 -11.77 18.67
C GLN A 79 12.94 -11.97 19.85
N GLN A 80 12.73 -11.25 20.96
CA GLN A 80 13.57 -11.35 22.15
C GLN A 80 13.58 -12.77 22.75
N GLN A 81 12.46 -13.50 22.69
CA GLN A 81 12.41 -14.92 23.06
C GLN A 81 13.16 -15.82 22.06
N MET A 82 13.13 -15.52 20.76
CA MET A 82 13.83 -16.32 19.74
C MET A 82 15.36 -16.07 19.68
N MET A 83 15.86 -14.92 20.16
CA MET A 83 17.30 -14.63 20.14
C MET A 83 18.15 -15.58 20.99
N VAL A 84 17.53 -16.32 21.92
CA VAL A 84 18.19 -17.27 22.82
C VAL A 84 18.66 -18.55 22.08
N ALA A 85 18.25 -18.77 20.83
CA ALA A 85 18.62 -19.95 20.06
C ALA A 85 19.04 -19.63 18.61
N ARG A 86 20.35 -19.51 18.34
CA ARG A 86 20.86 -19.48 16.96
C ARG A 86 22.30 -19.97 16.78
N ALA A 87 22.52 -21.26 17.00
CA ALA A 87 23.42 -22.00 16.12
C ALA A 87 22.60 -22.48 14.90
N VAL A 88 23.12 -22.31 13.68
CA VAL A 88 22.49 -22.90 12.48
C VAL A 88 23.02 -24.33 12.36
N PRO A 89 22.17 -25.38 12.42
CA PRO A 89 22.62 -26.74 12.15
C PRO A 89 22.98 -26.86 10.66
N VAL A 90 24.28 -26.98 10.38
CA VAL A 90 24.85 -27.26 9.06
C VAL A 90 24.79 -28.77 8.80
N ALA A 91 24.77 -29.16 7.52
CA ALA A 91 24.63 -30.53 7.04
C ALA A 91 23.28 -31.21 7.40
N ARG A 92 22.22 -30.81 6.71
CA ARG A 92 21.03 -31.66 6.56
C ARG A 92 21.16 -32.43 5.24
N THR A 93 20.71 -33.69 5.22
CA THR A 93 21.02 -34.65 4.14
C THR A 93 20.80 -34.07 2.75
N ALA A 94 21.74 -34.38 1.84
CA ALA A 94 21.70 -33.91 0.45
C ALA A 94 20.40 -34.34 -0.26
N PRO A 95 19.99 -33.66 -1.34
CA PRO A 95 18.90 -34.13 -2.18
C PRO A 95 19.16 -35.51 -2.78
N ALA A 96 18.09 -36.23 -3.11
CA ALA A 96 18.19 -37.44 -3.90
C ALA A 96 18.80 -37.14 -5.27
N ALA A 97 19.48 -38.13 -5.88
CA ALA A 97 20.10 -37.99 -7.19
C ALA A 97 19.09 -37.46 -8.23
N GLY A 98 19.51 -36.45 -9.01
CA GLY A 98 18.64 -35.77 -9.97
C GLY A 98 17.78 -34.63 -9.41
N SER A 99 17.58 -34.53 -8.09
CA SER A 99 16.88 -33.37 -7.50
C SER A 99 17.82 -32.20 -7.22
N LEU A 100 17.40 -30.99 -7.56
CA LEU A 100 18.13 -29.75 -7.26
C LEU A 100 18.03 -29.35 -5.78
N ILE A 101 16.91 -29.67 -5.12
CA ILE A 101 16.60 -29.20 -3.76
C ILE A 101 15.82 -30.27 -2.97
N ARG A 102 16.03 -30.31 -1.65
CA ARG A 102 15.27 -31.12 -0.70
C ARG A 102 14.80 -30.23 0.45
N PHE A 103 13.54 -30.38 0.85
CA PHE A 103 12.95 -29.65 1.96
C PHE A 103 12.56 -30.62 3.08
N ASP A 104 12.82 -30.27 4.34
CA ASP A 104 12.53 -31.09 5.53
C ASP A 104 11.46 -30.50 6.46
N GLY A 105 10.64 -29.57 5.96
CA GLY A 105 9.57 -28.93 6.73
C GLY A 105 9.98 -27.62 7.42
N LYS A 106 11.28 -27.39 7.61
CA LYS A 106 11.83 -26.09 8.06
C LYS A 106 12.99 -25.63 7.18
N TYR A 107 13.91 -26.55 6.92
CA TYR A 107 15.17 -26.42 6.20
C TYR A 107 15.11 -26.75 4.69
N ALA A 108 15.79 -26.00 3.82
CA ALA A 108 16.15 -26.47 2.49
C ALA A 108 17.62 -26.98 2.43
N ALA A 109 17.89 -27.98 1.60
CA ALA A 109 19.23 -28.47 1.25
C ALA A 109 19.34 -28.52 -0.28
N CYS A 110 20.50 -28.17 -0.83
CA CYS A 110 20.73 -27.99 -2.26
C CYS A 110 21.66 -29.07 -2.83
N SER A 111 21.51 -29.38 -4.13
CA SER A 111 22.49 -30.20 -4.84
C SER A 111 23.80 -29.44 -5.02
N ALA A 112 24.93 -30.15 -4.90
CA ALA A 112 26.25 -29.59 -5.21
C ALA A 112 26.42 -29.19 -6.68
N SER A 113 25.56 -29.70 -7.58
CA SER A 113 25.53 -29.34 -9.01
C SER A 113 24.88 -27.99 -9.33
N LEU A 114 24.29 -27.31 -8.34
CA LEU A 114 23.74 -25.96 -8.54
C LEU A 114 24.85 -24.89 -8.61
N PRO A 115 24.64 -23.78 -9.35
CA PRO A 115 25.57 -22.66 -9.33
C PRO A 115 25.82 -22.17 -7.90
N GLY A 116 27.06 -21.79 -7.58
CA GLY A 116 27.46 -21.43 -6.21
C GLY A 116 26.59 -20.33 -5.59
N GLN A 117 26.18 -19.34 -6.39
CA GLN A 117 25.27 -18.27 -5.97
C GLN A 117 23.91 -18.82 -5.51
N VAL A 118 23.36 -19.85 -6.16
CA VAL A 118 22.09 -20.49 -5.75
C VAL A 118 22.28 -21.24 -4.43
N GLN A 119 23.42 -21.92 -4.24
CA GLN A 119 23.74 -22.59 -2.98
C GLN A 119 23.87 -21.58 -1.82
N TYR A 120 24.58 -20.46 -2.03
CA TYR A 120 24.70 -19.38 -1.06
C TYR A 120 23.34 -18.73 -0.75
N LEU A 121 22.49 -18.52 -1.76
CA LEU A 121 21.13 -18.02 -1.58
C LEU A 121 20.30 -18.96 -0.69
N ILE A 122 20.34 -20.26 -0.93
CA ILE A 122 19.62 -21.27 -0.13
C ILE A 122 20.14 -21.28 1.32
N ASN A 123 21.44 -21.16 1.54
CA ASN A 123 22.03 -21.05 2.88
C ASN A 123 21.62 -19.76 3.60
N ALA A 124 21.58 -18.63 2.89
CA ALA A 124 21.08 -17.37 3.42
C ALA A 124 19.59 -17.44 3.78
N ALA A 125 18.77 -18.03 2.90
CA ALA A 125 17.35 -18.25 3.15
C ALA A 125 17.10 -19.21 4.34
N ASN A 126 17.96 -20.22 4.52
CA ASN A 126 17.98 -21.07 5.71
C ASN A 126 18.27 -20.28 6.99
N HIS A 127 19.21 -19.32 6.95
CA HIS A 127 19.48 -18.46 8.11
C HIS A 127 18.23 -17.70 8.55
N LEU A 128 17.41 -17.21 7.63
CA LEU A 128 16.21 -16.40 7.94
C LEU A 128 14.98 -17.19 8.46
N GLN A 129 14.98 -18.54 8.47
CA GLN A 129 13.81 -19.37 8.81
C GLN A 129 13.26 -19.23 10.23
N SER A 130 13.92 -18.44 11.10
CA SER A 130 13.42 -18.11 12.44
C SER A 130 13.43 -16.60 12.71
N SER A 131 13.65 -15.77 11.68
CA SER A 131 13.50 -14.33 11.80
C SER A 131 12.02 -13.93 11.85
N PRO A 132 11.63 -12.89 12.61
CA PRO A 132 10.31 -12.26 12.56
C PRO A 132 10.19 -11.31 11.34
N TYR A 133 8.96 -10.88 11.06
CA TYR A 133 8.66 -9.84 10.08
C TYR A 133 8.36 -8.51 10.77
N ILE A 134 9.05 -7.47 10.34
CA ILE A 134 8.77 -6.08 10.72
C ILE A 134 8.93 -5.24 9.44
N ARG A 135 7.92 -4.46 9.06
CA ARG A 135 7.98 -3.62 7.85
C ARG A 135 9.15 -2.62 7.95
N GLY A 136 9.98 -2.53 6.92
CA GLY A 136 11.15 -1.64 6.87
C GLY A 136 12.41 -2.14 7.58
N ALA A 137 12.33 -3.23 8.38
CA ALA A 137 13.53 -3.84 8.97
C ALA A 137 14.43 -4.44 7.88
N GLY A 138 15.74 -4.57 8.13
CA GLY A 138 16.71 -5.12 7.18
C GLY A 138 17.12 -4.21 6.01
N HIS A 139 16.57 -2.99 5.88
CA HIS A 139 17.01 -2.01 4.87
C HIS A 139 18.18 -1.14 5.34
N GLY A 140 18.18 -0.71 6.61
CA GLY A 140 19.27 0.12 7.17
C GLY A 140 20.54 -0.66 7.51
N ARG A 141 20.43 -1.99 7.65
CA ARG A 141 21.54 -2.91 7.93
C ARG A 141 21.18 -4.28 7.37
N VAL A 142 22.09 -4.91 6.62
CA VAL A 142 21.84 -6.23 6.01
C VAL A 142 21.71 -7.31 7.09
N GLU A 143 22.59 -7.31 8.10
CA GLU A 143 22.48 -8.20 9.25
C GLU A 143 21.52 -7.62 10.29
N ASP A 144 20.22 -7.88 10.13
CA ASP A 144 19.20 -7.39 11.05
C ASP A 144 18.47 -8.50 11.81
N ARG A 145 17.78 -8.11 12.88
CA ARG A 145 17.05 -9.01 13.78
C ARG A 145 15.67 -9.37 13.27
N ALA A 146 15.12 -8.59 12.32
CA ALA A 146 13.85 -8.77 11.64
C ALA A 146 13.98 -8.38 10.16
N TYR A 147 13.07 -8.87 9.31
CA TYR A 147 13.09 -8.57 7.86
C TYR A 147 11.68 -8.42 7.30
N ASP A 148 11.46 -7.39 6.47
CA ASP A 148 10.28 -7.29 5.61
C ASP A 148 10.41 -8.15 4.33
N CYS A 149 9.42 -8.08 3.43
CA CYS A 149 9.39 -8.87 2.20
C CYS A 149 10.58 -8.57 1.27
N SER A 150 10.93 -7.30 1.14
CA SER A 150 11.94 -6.78 0.21
C SER A 150 13.36 -6.86 0.76
N SER A 151 13.55 -6.63 2.05
CA SER A 151 14.80 -6.88 2.77
C SER A 151 15.09 -8.37 2.92
N SER A 152 14.08 -9.24 3.10
CA SER A 152 14.28 -10.70 3.07
C SER A 152 14.82 -11.15 1.71
N THR A 153 14.19 -10.66 0.63
CA THR A 153 14.61 -10.91 -0.76
C THR A 153 16.01 -10.34 -1.02
N SER A 154 16.29 -9.15 -0.50
CA SER A 154 17.60 -8.51 -0.62
C SER A 154 18.70 -9.25 0.13
N TYR A 155 18.45 -9.66 1.37
CA TYR A 155 19.42 -10.38 2.21
C TYR A 155 19.93 -11.63 1.49
N THR A 156 19.03 -12.47 0.95
CA THR A 156 19.44 -13.72 0.31
C THR A 156 20.21 -13.48 -0.98
N LEU A 157 19.86 -12.45 -1.77
CA LEU A 157 20.61 -12.05 -2.96
C LEU A 157 21.98 -11.42 -2.62
N ILE A 158 22.07 -10.59 -1.57
CA ILE A 158 23.33 -9.99 -1.11
C ILE A 158 24.29 -11.09 -0.63
N LYS A 159 23.79 -12.05 0.18
CA LYS A 159 24.58 -13.19 0.63
C LYS A 159 24.97 -14.17 -0.49
N ALA A 160 24.27 -14.13 -1.62
CA ALA A 160 24.63 -14.85 -2.84
C ALA A 160 25.59 -14.09 -3.79
N GLY A 161 25.95 -12.83 -3.45
CA GLY A 161 26.73 -11.96 -4.33
C GLY A 161 25.96 -11.40 -5.55
N LEU A 162 24.63 -11.56 -5.56
CA LEU A 162 23.74 -11.18 -6.67
C LEU A 162 23.15 -9.77 -6.53
N LEU A 163 23.35 -9.11 -5.40
CA LEU A 163 22.87 -7.76 -5.11
C LEU A 163 23.87 -7.04 -4.19
N LYS A 164 24.07 -5.72 -4.38
CA LYS A 164 25.06 -4.93 -3.62
C LYS A 164 24.49 -4.24 -2.37
N SER A 165 23.21 -3.89 -2.38
CA SER A 165 22.54 -3.15 -1.31
C SER A 165 21.03 -3.50 -1.28
N PRO A 166 20.34 -3.34 -0.13
CA PRO A 166 18.91 -3.60 -0.07
C PRO A 166 18.10 -2.80 -1.09
N LEU A 167 17.06 -3.44 -1.64
CA LEU A 167 16.07 -2.83 -2.54
C LEU A 167 14.68 -2.95 -1.91
N THR A 168 13.85 -1.93 -2.13
CA THR A 168 12.40 -1.99 -1.85
C THR A 168 11.69 -2.87 -2.89
N SER A 169 10.45 -3.27 -2.61
CA SER A 169 9.61 -4.01 -3.59
C SER A 169 9.45 -3.25 -4.91
N ALA A 170 9.41 -1.92 -4.88
CA ALA A 170 9.42 -1.09 -6.09
C ALA A 170 10.78 -1.10 -6.80
N GLY A 171 11.90 -1.11 -6.06
CA GLY A 171 13.25 -1.24 -6.63
C GLY A 171 13.45 -2.55 -7.41
N PHE A 172 12.90 -3.66 -6.90
CA PHE A 172 12.96 -4.96 -7.58
C PHE A 172 12.28 -4.97 -8.97
N ALA A 173 11.38 -4.04 -9.28
CA ALA A 173 10.74 -3.93 -10.60
C ALA A 173 11.75 -3.70 -11.73
N LYS A 174 12.91 -3.10 -11.40
CA LYS A 174 14.02 -2.79 -12.32
C LYS A 174 15.23 -3.71 -12.14
N TYR A 175 15.19 -4.65 -11.19
CA TYR A 175 16.30 -5.56 -10.91
C TYR A 175 16.33 -6.73 -11.91
N GLY A 176 17.52 -7.17 -12.28
CA GLY A 176 17.72 -8.37 -13.10
C GLY A 176 17.06 -8.30 -14.49
N GLN A 177 16.80 -9.45 -15.08
CA GLN A 177 16.09 -9.61 -16.36
C GLN A 177 14.59 -9.85 -16.13
N PRO A 178 13.71 -9.48 -17.09
CA PRO A 178 12.30 -9.82 -17.04
C PRO A 178 12.07 -11.32 -17.31
N GLY A 179 11.01 -11.88 -16.72
CA GLY A 179 10.65 -13.29 -16.88
C GLY A 179 11.11 -14.18 -15.73
N GLU A 180 10.68 -15.43 -15.76
CA GLU A 180 11.11 -16.46 -14.79
C GLU A 180 12.57 -16.86 -15.05
N GLY A 181 13.32 -17.08 -13.97
CA GLY A 181 14.70 -17.57 -14.04
C GLY A 181 14.76 -19.10 -14.01
N ARG A 182 15.91 -19.66 -14.38
CA ARG A 182 16.11 -21.13 -14.40
C ARG A 182 16.13 -21.73 -13.00
N PHE A 183 16.71 -21.02 -12.04
CA PHE A 183 16.87 -21.43 -10.65
C PHE A 183 16.21 -20.46 -9.68
N ILE A 184 16.20 -19.15 -9.99
CA ILE A 184 15.70 -18.10 -9.11
C ILE A 184 14.70 -17.22 -9.85
N THR A 185 13.43 -17.26 -9.46
CA THR A 185 12.43 -16.27 -9.90
C THR A 185 12.03 -15.40 -8.72
N ILE A 186 12.20 -14.09 -8.86
CA ILE A 186 11.74 -13.05 -7.95
C ILE A 186 10.39 -12.55 -8.46
N TRP A 187 9.36 -12.69 -7.63
CA TRP A 187 8.00 -12.31 -7.94
C TRP A 187 7.72 -10.93 -7.37
N VAL A 188 7.60 -9.93 -8.24
CA VAL A 188 7.55 -8.51 -7.84
C VAL A 188 6.16 -7.93 -8.04
N LYS A 189 5.56 -7.39 -6.97
CA LYS A 189 4.42 -6.47 -7.03
C LYS A 189 4.88 -5.12 -6.49
N PRO A 190 5.21 -4.14 -7.36
CA PRO A 190 5.87 -2.90 -6.94
C PRO A 190 5.09 -2.15 -5.87
N GLY A 191 5.76 -1.73 -4.80
CA GLY A 191 5.15 -1.01 -3.67
C GLY A 191 4.39 -1.87 -2.65
N ASP A 192 3.94 -3.08 -3.04
CA ASP A 192 3.13 -3.96 -2.19
C ASP A 192 3.94 -5.12 -1.60
N HIS A 193 4.41 -6.05 -2.44
CA HIS A 193 5.03 -7.29 -1.99
C HIS A 193 6.10 -7.81 -2.95
N VAL A 194 7.09 -8.50 -2.41
CA VAL A 194 8.09 -9.24 -3.20
C VAL A 194 8.50 -10.51 -2.45
N PHE A 195 8.68 -11.59 -3.19
CA PHE A 195 9.13 -12.88 -2.68
C PHE A 195 9.89 -13.62 -3.80
N MET A 196 10.40 -14.83 -3.53
CA MET A 196 11.08 -15.62 -4.57
C MET A 196 10.72 -17.10 -4.54
N THR A 197 10.92 -17.76 -5.66
CA THR A 197 10.97 -19.22 -5.78
C THR A 197 12.39 -19.64 -6.19
N VAL A 198 12.96 -20.57 -5.44
CA VAL A 198 14.34 -21.05 -5.60
C VAL A 198 14.29 -22.55 -5.85
N CYS A 199 14.69 -22.99 -7.04
CA CYS A 199 14.52 -24.37 -7.52
C CYS A 199 13.08 -24.89 -7.30
N GLY A 200 12.08 -24.03 -7.53
CA GLY A 200 10.66 -24.31 -7.31
C GLY A 200 10.14 -24.14 -5.87
N LEU A 201 11.01 -24.09 -4.85
CA LEU A 201 10.59 -23.89 -3.46
C LEU A 201 10.39 -22.41 -3.14
N ARG A 202 9.24 -22.03 -2.58
CA ARG A 202 8.91 -20.63 -2.29
C ARG A 202 9.55 -20.13 -1.00
N LEU A 203 10.23 -18.99 -1.05
CA LEU A 203 10.66 -18.20 0.11
C LEU A 203 9.80 -16.94 0.20
N ASP A 204 8.96 -16.82 1.23
CA ASP A 204 7.93 -15.78 1.30
C ASP A 204 7.57 -15.42 2.76
N THR A 205 7.42 -14.12 3.04
CA THR A 205 6.95 -13.61 4.34
C THR A 205 5.42 -13.69 4.50
N SER A 206 4.70 -14.10 3.45
CA SER A 206 3.24 -14.24 3.43
C SER A 206 2.77 -15.69 3.18
N GLY A 207 1.55 -15.99 3.62
CA GLY A 207 0.94 -17.32 3.50
C GLY A 207 1.17 -18.24 4.72
N GLY A 208 1.13 -17.67 5.92
CA GLY A 208 1.16 -18.39 7.20
C GLY A 208 0.82 -17.45 8.36
N LYS A 209 1.59 -17.50 9.47
CA LYS A 209 1.28 -16.75 10.69
C LYS A 209 1.56 -15.24 10.54
N VAL A 210 0.77 -14.41 11.21
CA VAL A 210 0.98 -12.95 11.22
C VAL A 210 2.37 -12.63 11.77
N GLY A 211 3.11 -11.85 10.99
CA GLY A 211 4.47 -11.38 11.26
C GLY A 211 5.53 -12.43 11.52
N GLU A 212 5.34 -13.67 11.06
CA GLU A 212 6.49 -14.52 10.81
C GLU A 212 7.30 -13.95 9.64
N GLY A 213 8.64 -13.94 9.78
CA GLY A 213 9.53 -13.54 8.69
C GLY A 213 9.50 -14.51 7.50
N PRO A 214 10.49 -14.44 6.60
CA PRO A 214 10.47 -15.29 5.42
C PRO A 214 10.57 -16.76 5.85
N ARG A 215 9.72 -17.60 5.25
CA ARG A 215 9.72 -19.05 5.44
C ARG A 215 9.83 -19.72 4.09
N TRP A 216 10.47 -20.88 4.07
CA TRP A 216 10.30 -21.86 3.01
C TRP A 216 8.87 -22.40 3.08
N ARG A 217 8.19 -22.46 1.93
CA ARG A 217 6.78 -22.85 1.82
C ARG A 217 6.57 -23.77 0.63
N THR A 218 5.87 -24.88 0.88
CA THR A 218 5.48 -25.88 -0.12
C THR A 218 4.10 -25.63 -0.72
N LYS A 219 3.20 -24.99 0.05
CA LYS A 219 1.87 -24.57 -0.45
C LYS A 219 2.05 -23.55 -1.57
N GLY A 220 1.32 -23.69 -2.67
CA GLY A 220 1.27 -22.71 -3.75
C GLY A 220 0.70 -21.35 -3.31
N ARG A 221 0.67 -20.39 -4.25
CA ARG A 221 -0.07 -19.13 -4.13
C ARG A 221 -0.46 -18.62 -5.51
N SER A 222 -1.41 -17.69 -5.55
CA SER A 222 -1.62 -16.89 -6.76
C SER A 222 -0.44 -15.95 -7.01
N TYR A 223 -0.05 -15.88 -8.29
CA TYR A 223 0.91 -14.92 -8.85
C TYR A 223 0.22 -13.69 -9.47
N ALA A 224 -1.11 -13.53 -9.29
CA ALA A 224 -1.86 -12.43 -9.88
C ALA A 224 -1.32 -11.04 -9.46
N GLY A 225 -0.97 -10.24 -10.45
CA GLY A 225 -0.34 -8.93 -10.29
C GLY A 225 1.13 -8.96 -9.86
N PHE A 226 1.81 -10.11 -9.91
CA PHE A 226 3.26 -10.19 -9.76
C PHE A 226 3.92 -10.30 -11.14
N THR A 227 4.95 -9.49 -11.37
CA THR A 227 5.82 -9.58 -12.54
C THR A 227 7.07 -10.39 -12.16
N PRO A 228 7.39 -11.49 -12.86
CA PRO A 228 8.60 -12.26 -12.60
C PRO A 228 9.85 -11.52 -13.10
N ARG A 229 10.92 -11.60 -12.30
CA ARG A 229 12.28 -11.11 -12.59
C ARG A 229 13.28 -12.18 -12.17
N HIS A 230 14.47 -12.22 -12.75
CA HIS A 230 15.55 -13.10 -12.30
C HIS A 230 16.93 -12.43 -12.33
N PRO A 231 17.89 -12.84 -11.46
CA PRO A 231 19.28 -12.40 -11.57
C PRO A 231 19.88 -12.79 -12.93
N PHE A 232 20.75 -11.96 -13.49
CA PHE A 232 21.39 -12.23 -14.79
C PHE A 232 22.10 -13.59 -14.79
N GLY A 233 21.76 -14.45 -15.75
CA GLY A 233 22.37 -15.77 -15.93
C GLY A 233 21.90 -16.88 -14.98
N LEU A 234 20.78 -16.71 -14.25
CA LEU A 234 20.24 -17.68 -13.28
C LEU A 234 18.73 -17.97 -13.43
#